data_AF-A0AAV9ZKZ2-F1
#
_entry.id   AF-A0AAV9ZKZ2-F1
#
_cell.length_a   1.000
_cell.length_b   1.000
_cell.length_c   1.000
_cell.angle_alpha   90.00
_cell.angle_beta   90.00
_cell.angle_gamma   90.00
#
_symmetry.space_group_name_H-M   'P 1'
#
loop_
_entity.id
_entity.type
_entity.pdbx_description
1 polymer ?
#
loop_
_entity_poly.entity_id
_entity_poly.type
_entity_poly.pdbx_seq_one_letter_code
_entity_poly.pdbx_strand_id
1 'polypeptide(L)'
;MHRVVMLDEIAVEQRPRWDDKTNNILGACRECSNRVSFQLNTAADLEVFFNALDDGDIHLASEATVVAFGVLDKDPRVYSPRPCCISGTDKTETGPEHAKFIQQILTADGEAKRGAALVELTMTRELSLHSPIYPLLIPPTHEFSSRGRRSLYFATGVMHGDHSEWPS
;
A
#
# COMPACT_ATOMS: atom_id res chain seq x y z
N MET A 1 6.34 9.34 -19.51
CA MET A 1 6.44 9.16 -18.05
C MET A 1 6.38 7.67 -17.78
N HIS A 2 7.46 7.05 -17.34
CA HIS A 2 7.47 5.62 -17.03
C HIS A 2 7.22 5.44 -15.53
N ARG A 3 6.25 4.61 -15.17
CA ARG A 3 6.02 4.19 -13.78
C ARG A 3 6.76 2.89 -13.52
N VAL A 4 7.25 2.70 -12.30
CA VAL A 4 7.90 1.47 -11.85
C VAL A 4 7.27 0.96 -10.57
N VAL A 5 7.19 -0.36 -10.45
CA VAL A 5 7.01 -1.05 -9.19
C VAL A 5 8.40 -1.46 -8.73
N MET A 6 8.75 -1.08 -7.51
CA MET A 6 9.99 -1.48 -6.85
C MET A 6 9.61 -2.46 -5.75
N LEU A 7 10.30 -3.60 -5.73
CA LEU A 7 10.19 -4.62 -4.69
C LEU A 7 11.57 -4.84 -4.11
N ASP A 8 11.64 -4.95 -2.78
CA ASP A 8 12.84 -5.32 -2.05
C ASP A 8 12.43 -6.07 -0.76
N GLU A 9 13.38 -6.76 -0.14
CA GLU A 9 13.15 -7.54 1.08
C GLU A 9 13.98 -6.99 2.24
N ILE A 10 13.36 -6.89 3.42
CA ILE A 10 14.04 -6.47 4.65
C ILE A 10 13.88 -7.54 5.74
N ALA A 11 14.99 -7.89 6.39
CA ALA A 11 14.96 -8.79 7.55
C ALA A 11 14.18 -8.18 8.72
N VAL A 12 13.35 -8.99 9.38
CA VAL A 12 12.51 -8.56 10.51
C VAL A 12 12.72 -9.44 11.74
N GLU A 13 12.39 -8.90 12.91
CA GLU A 13 12.32 -9.69 14.15
C GLU A 13 11.13 -10.65 14.05
N GLN A 14 11.39 -11.97 14.08
CA GLN A 14 10.35 -13.00 14.15
C GLN A 14 9.62 -12.90 15.50
N ARG A 15 8.53 -12.12 15.54
CA ARG A 15 7.82 -11.82 16.78
C ARG A 15 6.38 -11.38 16.57
N PRO A 16 5.40 -12.01 17.26
CA PRO A 16 4.03 -11.51 17.34
C PRO A 16 3.98 -10.11 17.95
N ARG A 17 3.17 -9.22 17.36
CA ARG A 17 2.88 -7.88 17.87
C ARG A 17 1.37 -7.64 17.80
N TRP A 18 0.74 -7.19 18.87
CA TRP A 18 -0.65 -6.73 18.79
C TRP A 18 -0.68 -5.29 18.25
N ASP A 19 -1.53 -5.03 17.26
CA ASP A 19 -1.88 -3.70 16.80
C ASP A 19 -3.23 -3.28 17.38
N ASP A 20 -3.21 -2.26 18.23
CA ASP A 20 -4.38 -1.73 18.95
C ASP A 20 -5.39 -1.05 18.01
N LYS A 21 -4.95 -0.59 16.83
CA LYS A 21 -5.79 0.14 15.87
C LYS A 21 -6.68 -0.77 15.04
N THR A 22 -6.16 -1.90 14.57
CA THR A 22 -6.94 -2.89 13.80
C THR A 22 -7.39 -4.08 14.65
N ASN A 23 -6.92 -4.15 15.90
CA ASN A 23 -7.14 -5.24 16.83
C ASN A 23 -6.71 -6.61 16.27
N ASN A 24 -5.56 -6.64 15.58
CA ASN A 24 -4.98 -7.83 14.98
C ASN A 24 -3.61 -8.18 15.58
N ILE A 25 -3.25 -9.45 15.50
CA ILE A 25 -1.91 -9.96 15.74
C ILE A 25 -1.11 -9.87 14.44
N LEU A 26 -0.06 -9.05 14.44
CA LEU A 26 0.91 -8.90 13.37
C LEU A 26 2.14 -9.77 13.63
N GLY A 27 2.94 -9.99 12.58
CA GLY A 27 4.22 -10.72 12.66
C GLY A 27 4.18 -12.15 12.13
N ALA A 28 3.00 -12.68 11.77
CA ALA A 28 2.87 -13.91 10.99
C ALA A 28 3.26 -13.67 9.51
N CYS A 29 3.68 -14.73 8.82
CA CYS A 29 3.94 -14.71 7.38
C CYS A 29 2.64 -14.69 6.55
N ARG A 30 2.69 -14.18 5.31
CA ARG A 30 1.50 -14.13 4.42
C ARG A 30 1.07 -15.50 3.91
N GLU A 31 2.02 -16.42 3.82
CA GLU A 31 1.87 -17.82 3.36
C GLU A 31 0.92 -18.62 4.27
N CYS A 32 0.84 -18.23 5.54
CA CYS A 32 -0.06 -18.81 6.53
C CYS A 32 -1.31 -17.96 6.82
N SER A 33 -1.52 -16.86 6.08
CA SER A 33 -2.50 -15.82 6.44
C SER A 33 -3.98 -16.22 6.41
N ASN A 34 -4.29 -17.38 5.82
CA ASN A 34 -5.63 -17.94 5.70
C ASN A 34 -5.89 -19.15 6.61
N ARG A 35 -4.93 -19.52 7.48
CA ARG A 35 -5.00 -20.74 8.32
C ARG A 35 -5.69 -20.49 9.66
N VAL A 36 -5.46 -19.32 10.27
CA VAL A 36 -6.14 -18.87 11.50
C VAL A 36 -6.60 -17.43 11.38
N SER A 37 -7.50 -17.00 12.26
CA SER A 37 -7.80 -15.57 12.44
C SER A 37 -6.67 -14.90 13.22
N PHE A 38 -6.25 -13.71 12.78
CA PHE A 38 -5.36 -12.85 13.56
C PHE A 38 -6.13 -11.82 14.39
N GLN A 39 -7.45 -11.73 14.27
CA GLN A 39 -8.24 -10.72 14.98
C GLN A 39 -8.48 -11.13 16.43
N LEU A 40 -8.11 -10.26 17.37
CA LEU A 40 -8.13 -10.50 18.80
C LEU A 40 -9.49 -10.12 19.43
N ASN A 41 -10.50 -10.96 19.26
CA ASN A 41 -11.83 -10.68 19.80
C ASN A 41 -11.98 -11.16 21.26
N THR A 42 -11.25 -12.22 21.64
CA THR A 42 -11.32 -12.91 22.92
C THR A 42 -9.95 -13.46 23.33
N ALA A 43 -9.78 -13.85 24.60
CA ALA A 43 -8.55 -14.53 25.04
C ALA A 43 -8.31 -15.88 24.33
N ALA A 44 -9.38 -16.58 23.92
CA ALA A 44 -9.28 -17.84 23.19
C ALA A 44 -8.66 -17.67 21.79
N ASP A 45 -8.80 -16.50 21.16
CA ASP A 45 -8.15 -16.22 19.86
C ASP A 45 -6.62 -16.20 19.99
N LEU A 46 -6.07 -15.78 21.15
CA LEU A 46 -4.63 -15.88 21.44
C LEU A 46 -4.20 -17.34 21.57
N GLU A 47 -4.96 -18.16 22.30
CA GLU A 47 -4.66 -19.58 22.47
C GLU A 47 -4.65 -20.30 21.11
N VAL A 48 -5.63 -20.04 20.25
CA VAL A 48 -5.65 -20.57 18.87
C VAL A 48 -4.43 -20.12 18.07
N PHE A 49 -4.05 -18.83 18.14
CA PHE A 49 -2.88 -18.31 17.42
C PHE A 49 -1.55 -18.92 17.92
N PHE A 50 -1.37 -19.05 19.24
CA PHE A 50 -0.13 -19.61 19.80
C PHE A 50 -0.04 -21.13 19.64
N ASN A 51 -1.15 -21.87 19.79
CA ASN A 51 -1.16 -23.30 19.49
C ASN A 51 -0.79 -23.55 18.02
N ALA A 52 -1.35 -22.77 17.08
CA ALA A 52 -1.00 -22.88 15.67
C ALA A 52 0.47 -22.51 15.36
N LEU A 53 1.11 -21.65 16.16
CA LEU A 53 2.56 -21.41 16.07
C LEU A 53 3.36 -22.62 16.58
N ASP A 54 2.98 -23.17 17.74
CA ASP A 54 3.69 -24.28 18.39
C ASP A 54 3.55 -25.60 17.61
N ASP A 55 2.39 -25.83 16.98
CA ASP A 55 2.11 -26.97 16.11
C ASP A 55 2.77 -26.83 14.71
N GLY A 56 3.26 -25.64 14.35
CA GLY A 56 3.84 -25.35 13.03
C GLY A 56 2.80 -25.14 11.92
N ASP A 57 1.53 -24.95 12.28
CA ASP A 57 0.45 -24.61 11.35
C ASP A 57 0.58 -23.19 10.81
N ILE A 58 1.17 -22.25 11.57
CA ILE A 58 1.55 -20.91 11.09
C ILE A 58 3.00 -20.58 11.45
N HIS A 59 3.63 -19.68 10.69
CA HIS A 59 4.99 -19.22 10.95
C HIS A 59 5.06 -17.71 11.16
N LEU A 60 6.13 -17.29 11.85
CA LEU A 60 6.49 -15.87 11.96
C LEU A 60 7.24 -15.43 10.70
N ALA A 61 6.99 -14.20 10.26
CA ALA A 61 7.72 -13.58 9.18
C ALA A 61 9.20 -13.41 9.57
N SER A 62 10.11 -13.92 8.74
CA SER A 62 11.55 -13.73 8.89
C SER A 62 12.06 -12.54 8.09
N GLU A 63 11.37 -12.20 7.00
CA GLU A 63 11.57 -11.00 6.22
C GLU A 63 10.22 -10.35 5.86
N ALA A 64 10.26 -9.13 5.36
CA ALA A 64 9.10 -8.45 4.79
C ALA A 64 9.43 -7.92 3.40
N THR A 65 8.59 -8.27 2.42
CA THR A 65 8.63 -7.67 1.10
C THR A 65 8.02 -6.27 1.19
N VAL A 66 8.81 -5.27 0.82
CA VAL A 66 8.38 -3.87 0.72
C VAL A 66 8.11 -3.57 -0.75
N VAL A 67 6.91 -3.10 -1.05
CA VAL A 67 6.53 -2.71 -2.42
C VAL A 67 6.24 -1.21 -2.46
N ALA A 68 6.84 -0.55 -3.43
CA ALA A 68 6.73 0.89 -3.64
C ALA A 68 6.50 1.24 -5.11
N PHE A 69 5.66 2.25 -5.35
CA PHE A 69 5.50 2.83 -6.68
C PHE A 69 6.44 4.02 -6.87
N GLY A 70 7.01 4.15 -8.07
CA GLY A 70 7.90 5.25 -8.44
C GLY A 70 7.66 5.74 -9.87
N VAL A 71 8.26 6.89 -10.18
CA VAL A 71 8.29 7.46 -11.54
C VAL A 71 9.75 7.53 -11.95
N LEU A 72 10.12 6.87 -13.05
CA LEU A 72 11.44 7.04 -13.66
C LEU A 72 11.52 8.43 -14.27
N ASP A 73 12.28 9.30 -13.61
CA ASP A 73 12.60 10.66 -14.03
C ASP A 73 14.09 10.94 -13.78
N LYS A 74 14.62 12.00 -14.40
CA LYS A 74 16.00 12.47 -14.17
C LYS A 74 16.11 13.39 -12.96
N ASP A 75 15.03 14.04 -12.52
CA ASP A 75 15.03 14.75 -11.22
C ASP A 75 14.84 13.74 -10.08
N PRO A 76 15.84 13.55 -9.19
CA PRO A 76 15.71 12.64 -8.05
C PRO A 76 14.60 13.03 -7.07
N ARG A 77 14.10 14.27 -7.10
CA ARG A 77 12.92 14.71 -6.32
C ARG A 77 11.61 14.17 -6.87
N VAL A 78 11.58 13.74 -8.12
CA VAL A 78 10.43 13.06 -8.77
C VAL A 78 10.60 11.54 -8.67
N TYR A 79 11.84 11.03 -8.76
CA TYR A 79 12.22 9.65 -8.46
C TYR A 79 12.24 9.37 -6.94
N SER A 80 11.08 9.52 -6.29
CA SER A 80 10.88 9.10 -4.89
C SER A 80 10.04 7.83 -4.84
N PRO A 81 10.49 6.76 -4.15
CA PRO A 81 9.63 5.61 -3.88
C PRO A 81 8.46 6.03 -2.98
N ARG A 82 7.28 5.50 -3.27
CA ARG A 82 6.08 5.63 -2.43
C ARG A 82 5.66 4.22 -1.99
N PRO A 83 6.05 3.78 -0.78
CA PRO A 83 5.62 2.50 -0.25
C PRO A 83 4.10 2.37 -0.25
N CYS A 84 3.59 1.26 -0.76
CA CYS A 84 2.16 0.95 -0.85
C CYS A 84 1.81 -0.36 -0.15
N CYS A 85 2.76 -1.28 0.01
CA CYS A 85 2.59 -2.53 0.72
C CYS A 85 3.86 -2.88 1.51
N ILE A 86 3.68 -3.41 2.72
CA ILE A 86 4.69 -4.17 3.46
C ILE A 86 4.00 -5.46 3.87
N SER A 87 4.60 -6.60 3.56
CA SER A 87 4.01 -7.91 3.87
C SER A 87 5.09 -8.90 4.29
N GLY A 88 4.90 -9.56 5.43
CA GLY A 88 5.83 -10.53 5.99
C GLY A 88 5.84 -11.86 5.21
N THR A 89 7.00 -12.51 5.16
CA THR A 89 7.23 -13.81 4.51
C THR A 89 8.11 -14.71 5.36
N ASP A 90 7.87 -16.02 5.29
CA ASP A 90 8.74 -17.07 5.85
C ASP A 90 9.67 -17.69 4.78
N LYS A 91 9.65 -17.14 3.56
CA LYS A 91 10.35 -17.61 2.34
C LYS A 91 9.86 -18.96 1.80
N THR A 92 8.70 -19.46 2.24
CA THR A 92 8.09 -20.67 1.65
C THR A 92 7.24 -20.37 0.42
N GLU A 93 6.89 -19.09 0.17
CA GLU A 93 6.19 -18.61 -1.02
C GLU A 93 6.89 -19.05 -2.31
N THR A 94 6.17 -19.74 -3.20
CA THR A 94 6.71 -20.15 -4.50
C THR A 94 6.66 -19.01 -5.52
N GLY A 95 7.49 -19.07 -6.57
CA GLY A 95 7.49 -18.08 -7.65
C GLY A 95 6.11 -17.76 -8.26
N PRO A 96 5.23 -18.75 -8.55
CA PRO A 96 3.86 -18.49 -8.99
C PRO A 96 2.96 -17.79 -7.95
N GLU A 97 3.15 -18.07 -6.66
CA GLU A 97 2.41 -17.40 -5.57
C GLU A 97 2.89 -15.95 -5.41
N HIS A 98 4.19 -15.72 -5.44
CA HIS A 98 4.78 -14.38 -5.44
C HIS A 98 4.32 -13.55 -6.65
N ALA A 99 4.26 -14.16 -7.84
CA ALA A 99 3.71 -13.51 -9.03
C ALA A 99 2.23 -13.13 -8.87
N LYS A 100 1.44 -13.97 -8.18
CA LYS A 100 0.04 -13.67 -7.83
C LYS A 100 -0.04 -12.52 -6.81
N PHE A 101 0.83 -12.46 -5.81
CA PHE A 101 0.94 -11.35 -4.86
C PHE A 101 1.27 -10.02 -5.58
N ILE A 102 2.25 -10.01 -6.49
CA ILE A 102 2.55 -8.84 -7.34
C ILE A 102 1.32 -8.45 -8.19
N GLN A 103 0.64 -9.42 -8.80
CA GLN A 103 -0.55 -9.17 -9.60
C GLN A 103 -1.72 -8.61 -8.78
N GLN A 104 -1.85 -9.01 -7.51
CA GLN A 104 -2.81 -8.44 -6.56
C GLN A 104 -2.47 -6.98 -6.23
N ILE A 105 -1.19 -6.64 -6.02
CA ILE A 105 -0.79 -5.23 -5.80
C ILE A 105 -1.09 -4.36 -7.02
N LEU A 106 -0.79 -4.85 -8.22
CA LEU A 106 -1.06 -4.16 -9.48
C LEU A 106 -2.57 -3.94 -9.74
N THR A 107 -3.43 -4.89 -9.33
CA THR A 107 -4.89 -4.79 -9.51
C THR A 107 -5.58 -4.01 -8.38
N ALA A 108 -5.05 -4.07 -7.16
CA ALA A 108 -5.54 -3.31 -6.00
C ALA A 108 -5.37 -1.79 -6.14
N ASP A 109 -4.51 -1.30 -7.04
CA ASP A 109 -4.43 0.12 -7.36
C ASP A 109 -5.66 0.66 -8.13
N GLY A 110 -6.63 -0.19 -8.48
CA GLY A 110 -7.98 0.25 -8.84
C GLY A 110 -8.03 1.16 -10.08
N GLU A 111 -7.24 0.82 -11.10
CA GLU A 111 -6.91 1.72 -12.23
C GLU A 111 -8.15 2.23 -12.99
N ALA A 112 -9.24 1.46 -13.07
CA ALA A 112 -10.48 1.89 -13.72
C ALA A 112 -11.11 3.15 -13.10
N LYS A 113 -10.93 3.40 -11.79
CA LYS A 113 -11.47 4.57 -11.09
C LYS A 113 -10.38 5.53 -10.62
N ARG A 114 -9.24 5.03 -10.14
CA ARG A 114 -8.10 5.89 -9.74
C ARG A 114 -7.30 6.40 -10.93
N GLY A 115 -7.13 5.63 -12.00
CA GLY A 115 -6.49 6.08 -13.23
C GLY A 115 -7.31 7.18 -13.90
N ALA A 116 -8.62 6.96 -14.05
CA ALA A 116 -9.57 7.97 -14.55
C ALA A 116 -9.58 9.24 -13.68
N ALA A 117 -9.75 9.10 -12.36
CA ALA A 117 -9.74 10.24 -11.44
C ALA A 117 -8.39 10.96 -11.44
N LEU A 118 -7.24 10.27 -11.56
CA LEU A 118 -5.93 10.92 -11.61
C LEU A 118 -5.76 11.71 -12.91
N VAL A 119 -6.24 11.20 -14.06
CA VAL A 119 -6.26 11.94 -15.33
C VAL A 119 -7.15 13.19 -15.22
N GLU A 120 -8.32 13.08 -14.60
CA GLU A 120 -9.24 14.19 -14.38
C GLU A 120 -8.69 15.24 -13.40
N LEU A 121 -8.05 14.80 -12.31
CA LEU A 121 -7.51 15.64 -11.22
C LEU A 121 -6.17 16.31 -11.53
N THR A 122 -5.32 15.73 -12.40
CA THR A 122 -3.91 16.17 -12.53
C THR A 122 -3.53 16.81 -13.87
N MET A 123 -4.42 16.86 -14.87
CA MET A 123 -4.05 17.24 -16.25
C MET A 123 -4.91 18.33 -16.94
N THR A 124 -5.94 18.90 -16.30
CA THR A 124 -6.83 19.87 -16.98
C THR A 124 -6.66 21.34 -16.59
N ARG A 125 -6.09 21.69 -15.42
CA ARG A 125 -5.88 23.11 -15.04
C ARG A 125 -4.86 23.30 -13.92
N GLU A 126 -4.30 24.53 -13.89
CA GLU A 126 -3.53 25.11 -12.78
C GLU A 126 -4.47 25.54 -11.65
N LEU A 127 -4.04 25.48 -10.40
CA LEU A 127 -4.96 25.01 -9.37
C LEU A 127 -4.74 25.85 -8.05
N SER A 128 -5.73 26.11 -7.18
CA SER A 128 -5.59 27.03 -6.01
C SER A 128 -4.59 26.60 -4.93
N LEU A 129 -3.97 27.59 -4.28
CA LEU A 129 -3.12 27.50 -3.07
C LEU A 129 -3.86 27.15 -1.76
N HIS A 130 -5.20 27.20 -1.74
CA HIS A 130 -6.01 27.02 -0.51
C HIS A 130 -6.64 25.62 -0.40
N SER A 131 -6.25 24.68 -1.25
CA SER A 131 -6.77 23.31 -1.21
C SER A 131 -6.33 22.59 0.08
N PRO A 132 -7.20 21.83 0.76
CA PRO A 132 -6.83 21.05 1.95
C PRO A 132 -5.70 20.04 1.70
N ILE A 133 -5.53 19.58 0.45
CA ILE A 133 -4.44 18.68 0.07
C ILE A 133 -3.19 19.40 -0.45
N TYR A 134 -3.24 20.73 -0.63
CA TYR A 134 -2.08 21.51 -1.07
C TYR A 134 -0.85 21.23 -0.19
N PRO A 135 -0.93 21.24 1.16
CA PRO A 135 0.22 20.99 2.03
C PRO A 135 0.80 19.57 1.94
N LEU A 136 -0.01 18.58 1.51
CA LEU A 136 0.39 17.17 1.44
C LEU A 136 1.18 16.84 0.16
N LEU A 137 1.17 17.73 -0.82
CA LEU A 137 1.77 17.54 -2.14
C LEU A 137 2.89 18.55 -2.45
N ILE A 138 3.10 19.57 -1.61
CA ILE A 138 4.39 20.30 -1.62
C ILE A 138 5.44 19.40 -0.97
N PRO A 139 6.65 19.23 -1.53
CA PRO A 139 7.76 18.70 -0.75
C PRO A 139 8.04 19.62 0.45
N PRO A 140 8.34 19.08 1.65
CA PRO A 140 8.66 19.88 2.82
C PRO A 140 9.94 20.68 2.57
N THR A 141 9.78 21.99 2.42
CA THR A 141 10.91 22.91 2.20
C THR A 141 11.26 23.58 3.51
N HIS A 142 12.46 23.31 4.01
CA HIS A 142 13.16 24.33 4.78
C HIS A 142 13.40 25.53 3.85
N GLU A 143 13.06 26.71 4.37
CA GLU A 143 13.20 28.05 3.80
C GLU A 143 13.99 28.16 2.47
N PHE A 144 13.30 28.45 1.37
CA PHE A 144 13.91 29.29 0.34
C PHE A 144 12.93 30.27 -0.29
N SER A 145 13.35 31.52 -0.34
CA SER A 145 12.53 32.66 -0.77
C SER A 145 12.50 32.80 -2.29
N SER A 146 11.36 33.31 -2.77
CA SER A 146 11.15 34.01 -4.03
C SER A 146 10.93 33.19 -5.33
N ARG A 147 9.81 33.55 -5.99
CA ARG A 147 9.52 33.44 -7.43
C ARG A 147 9.38 32.03 -8.04
N GLY A 148 8.24 31.41 -7.76
CA GLY A 148 7.61 30.45 -8.66
C GLY A 148 6.19 30.14 -8.19
N ARG A 149 5.16 30.60 -8.90
CA ARG A 149 3.77 30.19 -8.58
C ARG A 149 3.66 28.68 -8.80
N ARG A 150 3.21 27.97 -7.77
CA ARG A 150 2.78 26.57 -7.85
C ARG A 150 1.34 26.52 -7.38
N SER A 151 0.58 25.61 -7.95
CA SER A 151 -0.87 25.75 -8.02
C SER A 151 -1.51 24.34 -7.87
N LEU A 152 -2.38 24.08 -6.86
CA LEU A 152 -2.88 22.73 -6.47
C LEU A 152 -4.32 22.65 -5.82
N TYR A 153 -5.35 23.21 -6.49
CA TYR A 153 -6.82 23.10 -6.20
C TYR A 153 -7.32 21.65 -6.15
N PHE A 154 -8.58 21.52 -5.73
CA PHE A 154 -9.49 20.37 -5.79
C PHE A 154 -10.92 20.93 -5.95
N ALA A 155 -11.92 20.10 -6.28
CA ALA A 155 -13.22 20.00 -5.55
C ALA A 155 -14.45 19.53 -6.38
N THR A 156 -15.25 18.65 -5.73
CA THR A 156 -16.72 18.50 -5.73
C THR A 156 -17.52 18.32 -7.04
N GLY A 157 -18.24 17.18 -7.12
CA GLY A 157 -19.40 16.95 -7.98
C GLY A 157 -20.06 15.59 -7.68
N VAL A 158 -21.40 15.54 -7.62
CA VAL A 158 -22.20 14.32 -7.38
C VAL A 158 -22.91 13.92 -8.67
N MET A 159 -22.91 12.63 -9.03
CA MET A 159 -23.93 11.91 -9.85
C MET A 159 -23.62 10.40 -9.70
N HIS A 160 -24.51 9.60 -9.11
CA HIS A 160 -25.39 8.65 -9.81
C HIS A 160 -24.67 7.68 -10.76
N GLY A 161 -24.68 6.39 -10.43
CA GLY A 161 -24.06 5.33 -11.22
C GLY A 161 -25.08 4.50 -11.99
N ASP A 162 -24.57 3.53 -12.76
CA ASP A 162 -25.34 2.35 -13.14
C ASP A 162 -24.43 1.13 -13.38
N HIS A 163 -25.00 -0.07 -13.34
CA HIS A 163 -24.32 -1.36 -13.51
C HIS A 163 -24.50 -1.90 -14.93
N SER A 164 -23.42 -2.27 -15.63
CA SER A 164 -23.46 -3.34 -16.65
C SER A 164 -22.06 -3.78 -17.15
N GLU A 165 -21.81 -5.09 -17.04
CA GLU A 165 -21.19 -5.98 -18.05
C GLU A 165 -19.71 -5.85 -18.48
N TRP A 166 -19.01 -6.98 -18.37
CA TRP A 166 -17.91 -7.44 -19.23
C TRP A 166 -18.01 -8.97 -19.38
N PRO A 167 -17.97 -9.54 -20.60
CA PRO A 167 -17.83 -10.98 -20.80
C PRO A 167 -16.36 -11.43 -20.95
N SER A 168 -16.17 -12.74 -20.75
CA SER A 168 -14.95 -13.56 -20.80
C SER A 168 -13.83 -13.16 -21.77
#